data_AF-A0A813F4B7-F1
#
_entry.id   AF-A0A813F4B7-F1
#
_cell.length_a   1.000
_cell.length_b   1.000
_cell.length_c   1.000
_cell.angle_alpha   90.00
_cell.angle_beta   90.00
_cell.angle_gamma   90.00
#
_symmetry.space_group_name_H-M   'P 1'
#
loop_
_entity.id
_entity.type
_entity.pdbx_description
1 polymer ?
#
loop_
_entity_poly.entity_id
_entity_poly.type
_entity_poly.pdbx_seq_one_letter_code
_entity_poly.pdbx_strand_id
1 'polypeptide(L)'
;MACSAEPMPQDLDSWPILVNTAGTYGLSSASFNWAVVASLLYYICSLAYIFRFAEDYLIVASSGSGRRRTFQIARIMALFGLLSVPSKWAKAKGGFKTEFVGYLFVWDKLLGGLTDRRASWLAAWAERIADAGSA
;
A
#
# COMPACT_ATOMS: atom_id res chain seq x y z
N MET A 1 10.63 -3.42 -11.76
CA MET A 1 11.00 -2.51 -12.87
C MET A 1 11.15 -3.41 -14.08
N ALA A 2 10.19 -3.37 -15.00
CA ALA A 2 10.21 -4.22 -16.19
C ALA A 2 11.16 -3.58 -17.21
N CYS A 3 12.45 -3.78 -17.00
CA CYS A 3 13.45 -3.48 -18.02
C CYS A 3 13.88 -4.84 -18.60
N SER A 4 13.69 -5.00 -19.90
CA SER A 4 14.15 -6.15 -20.66
C SER A 4 15.64 -6.39 -20.41
N ALA A 5 16.01 -7.62 -20.06
CA ALA A 5 17.42 -8.04 -20.03
C ALA A 5 17.98 -8.29 -21.45
N GLU A 6 17.09 -8.40 -22.43
CA GLU A 6 17.44 -8.56 -23.84
C GLU A 6 17.81 -7.19 -24.44
N PRO A 7 18.91 -7.11 -25.21
CA PRO A 7 19.27 -5.90 -25.93
C PRO A 7 18.18 -5.55 -26.94
N MET A 8 17.77 -4.27 -26.98
CA MET A 8 16.79 -3.84 -27.97
C MET A 8 17.37 -3.89 -29.38
N PRO A 9 16.63 -4.45 -30.35
CA PRO A 9 17.03 -4.41 -31.75
C PRO A 9 17.17 -2.97 -32.26
N GLN A 10 18.17 -2.72 -33.12
CA GLN A 10 18.38 -1.40 -33.71
C GLN A 10 17.31 -1.02 -34.73
N ASP A 11 16.71 -2.02 -35.38
CA ASP A 11 15.66 -1.82 -36.38
C ASP A 11 14.26 -1.88 -35.72
N LEU A 12 13.45 -0.84 -35.94
CA LEU A 12 12.12 -0.67 -35.37
C LEU A 12 11.17 -1.82 -35.71
N ASP A 13 11.25 -2.35 -36.93
CA ASP A 13 10.37 -3.42 -37.41
C ASP A 13 10.67 -4.78 -36.73
N SER A 14 11.84 -4.89 -36.10
CA SER A 14 12.27 -6.09 -35.38
C SER A 14 11.99 -6.02 -33.86
N TRP A 15 11.34 -4.96 -33.38
CA TRP A 15 11.08 -4.80 -31.95
C TRP A 15 10.07 -5.85 -31.43
N PRO A 16 10.41 -6.57 -30.34
CA PRO A 16 9.47 -7.50 -29.74
C PRO A 16 8.33 -6.74 -29.06
N ILE A 17 7.09 -7.07 -29.43
CA ILE A 17 5.90 -6.58 -28.71
C ILE A 17 5.71 -7.43 -27.46
N LEU A 18 5.99 -6.84 -26.30
CA LEU A 18 5.82 -7.49 -25.01
C LEU A 18 4.43 -7.16 -24.44
N VAL A 19 3.62 -8.18 -24.20
CA VAL A 19 2.31 -8.05 -23.56
C VAL A 19 2.43 -8.42 -22.10
N ASN A 20 2.06 -7.50 -21.21
CA ASN A 20 2.00 -7.82 -19.79
C ASN A 20 0.75 -8.64 -19.48
N THR A 21 0.93 -9.82 -18.91
CA THR A 21 -0.15 -10.72 -18.48
C THR A 21 -0.48 -10.56 -16.99
N ALA A 22 0.24 -9.70 -16.27
CA ALA A 22 0.07 -9.43 -14.84
C ALA A 22 -0.26 -7.95 -14.57
N GLY A 23 -0.90 -7.71 -13.41
CA GLY A 23 -1.18 -6.36 -12.93
C GLY A 23 0.12 -5.55 -12.79
N THR A 24 0.21 -4.42 -13.49
CA THR A 24 1.40 -3.56 -13.48
C THR A 24 1.22 -2.38 -12.55
N TYR A 25 2.31 -1.95 -11.91
CA TYR A 25 2.39 -0.67 -11.23
C TYR A 25 2.02 0.49 -12.16
N GLY A 26 1.26 1.45 -11.65
CA GLY A 26 0.87 2.66 -12.38
C GLY A 26 -0.33 2.48 -13.31
N LEU A 27 -0.79 1.24 -13.56
CA LEU A 27 -2.03 0.98 -14.26
C LEU A 27 -3.21 0.90 -13.28
N SER A 28 -4.20 1.76 -13.47
CA SER A 28 -5.38 1.87 -12.59
C SER A 28 -6.16 0.56 -12.47
N SER A 29 -6.18 -0.25 -13.53
CA SER A 29 -6.83 -1.56 -13.56
C SER A 29 -6.26 -2.54 -12.53
N ALA A 30 -4.95 -2.52 -12.29
CA ALA A 30 -4.32 -3.34 -11.27
C ALA A 30 -4.78 -2.91 -9.87
N SER A 31 -4.79 -1.60 -9.59
CA SER A 31 -5.25 -1.06 -8.31
C SER A 31 -6.72 -1.39 -8.03
N PHE A 32 -7.58 -1.30 -9.05
CA PHE A 32 -9.00 -1.63 -8.93
C PHE A 32 -9.23 -3.10 -8.57
N ASN A 33 -8.62 -4.03 -9.31
CA ASN A 33 -8.78 -5.46 -9.05
C ASN A 33 -8.31 -5.83 -7.64
N TRP A 34 -7.19 -5.26 -7.20
CA TRP A 34 -6.73 -5.48 -5.84
C TRP A 34 -7.58 -4.79 -4.76
N ALA A 35 -8.30 -3.71 -5.08
CA ALA A 35 -9.29 -3.12 -4.18
C ALA A 35 -10.49 -4.06 -3.97
N VAL A 36 -10.91 -4.80 -5.01
CA VAL A 36 -11.92 -5.86 -4.90
C VAL A 36 -11.41 -6.99 -3.99
N VAL A 37 -10.15 -7.41 -4.13
CA VAL A 37 -9.57 -8.39 -3.21
C VAL A 37 -9.55 -7.86 -1.77
N ALA A 38 -9.19 -6.59 -1.57
CA ALA A 38 -9.18 -5.96 -0.25
C ALA A 38 -10.57 -5.91 0.40
N SER A 39 -11.63 -5.66 -0.37
CA SER A 39 -13.01 -5.67 0.15
C SER A 39 -13.45 -7.08 0.55
N LEU A 40 -13.08 -8.12 -0.21
CA LEU A 40 -13.32 -9.51 0.18
C LEU A 40 -12.59 -9.88 1.47
N LEU A 41 -11.34 -9.47 1.62
CA LEU A 41 -10.55 -9.69 2.84
C LEU A 41 -11.18 -9.01 4.06
N TYR A 42 -11.69 -7.78 3.88
CA TYR A 42 -12.41 -7.06 4.93
C TYR A 42 -13.57 -7.89 5.49
N TYR A 43 -14.41 -8.46 4.63
CA TYR A 43 -15.55 -9.27 5.04
C TYR A 43 -15.12 -10.61 5.65
N ILE A 44 -14.28 -11.38 4.94
CA ILE A 44 -13.88 -12.74 5.36
C ILE A 44 -13.11 -12.72 6.68
N CYS A 45 -12.25 -11.73 6.88
CA CYS A 45 -11.45 -11.62 8.10
C CYS A 45 -12.17 -10.83 9.21
N SER A 46 -13.35 -10.28 8.93
CA SER A 46 -14.13 -9.45 9.85
C SER A 46 -13.29 -8.31 10.44
N LEU A 47 -12.59 -7.57 9.58
CA LEU A 47 -11.73 -6.46 9.98
C LEU A 47 -12.57 -5.26 10.44
N ALA A 48 -11.96 -4.37 11.23
CA ALA A 48 -12.61 -3.10 11.56
C ALA A 48 -12.49 -2.12 10.38
N TYR A 49 -11.27 -1.99 9.84
CA TYR A 49 -11.00 -1.19 8.64
C TYR A 49 -9.85 -1.80 7.83
N ILE A 50 -9.88 -1.57 6.52
CA ILE A 50 -8.74 -1.78 5.63
C ILE A 50 -8.59 -0.53 4.75
N PHE A 51 -7.44 0.12 4.86
CA PHE A 51 -7.07 1.22 3.97
C PHE A 51 -6.02 0.70 2.99
N ARG A 52 -6.23 0.98 1.71
CA ARG A 52 -5.33 0.59 0.64
C ARG A 52 -4.91 1.82 -0.12
N PHE A 53 -3.62 1.95 -0.38
CA PHE A 53 -3.09 2.93 -1.30
C PHE A 53 -1.96 2.31 -2.12
N ALA A 54 -2.11 2.30 -3.44
CA ALA A 54 -1.23 1.57 -4.34
C ALA A 54 -1.07 0.10 -3.91
N GLU A 55 0.06 -0.28 -3.32
CA GLU A 55 0.32 -1.63 -2.78
C GLU A 55 0.44 -1.70 -1.26
N ASP A 56 0.35 -0.56 -0.58
CA ASP A 56 0.40 -0.51 0.86
C ASP A 56 -0.99 -0.75 1.46
N TYR A 57 -1.01 -1.52 2.54
CA TYR A 57 -2.20 -1.79 3.33
C TYR A 57 -2.00 -1.31 4.76
N LEU A 58 -3.02 -0.64 5.29
CA LEU A 58 -3.20 -0.42 6.71
C LEU A 58 -4.45 -1.18 7.16
N ILE A 59 -4.24 -2.22 7.95
CA ILE A 59 -5.29 -3.10 8.44
C ILE A 59 -5.53 -2.78 9.92
N VAL A 60 -6.79 -2.50 10.25
CA VAL A 60 -7.21 -2.22 11.63
C VAL A 60 -8.09 -3.36 12.11
N ALA A 61 -7.66 -3.99 13.20
CA ALA A 61 -8.42 -5.00 13.92
C ALA A 61 -9.06 -4.39 15.18
N SER A 62 -10.32 -4.71 15.44
CA SER A 62 -11.04 -4.23 16.63
C SER A 62 -11.43 -5.39 17.55
N SER A 63 -11.49 -5.11 18.85
CA SER A 63 -11.83 -6.09 19.89
C SER A 63 -13.31 -6.09 20.27
N GLY A 64 -14.19 -5.51 19.45
CA GLY A 64 -15.62 -5.45 19.72
C GLY A 64 -16.27 -6.83 19.80
N SER A 65 -17.05 -7.06 20.86
CA SER A 65 -17.97 -8.19 21.10
C SER A 65 -17.40 -9.62 21.02
N GLY A 66 -16.32 -9.90 21.76
CA GLY A 66 -15.90 -11.27 22.08
C GLY A 66 -14.90 -11.91 21.11
N ARG A 67 -14.50 -11.20 20.05
CA ARG A 67 -13.41 -11.64 19.14
C ARG A 67 -12.06 -11.09 19.57
N ARG A 68 -11.06 -11.98 19.69
CA ARG A 68 -9.67 -11.56 19.96
C ARG A 68 -9.09 -10.94 18.68
N ARG A 69 -8.66 -9.68 18.76
CA ARG A 69 -7.97 -8.92 17.67
C ARG A 69 -6.92 -9.74 16.91
N THR A 70 -6.17 -10.56 17.64
CA THR A 70 -5.12 -11.42 17.10
C THR A 70 -5.64 -12.38 16.02
N PHE A 71 -6.87 -12.88 16.14
CA PHE A 71 -7.44 -13.81 15.15
C PHE A 71 -7.75 -13.14 13.81
N GLN A 72 -8.20 -11.88 13.81
CA GLN A 72 -8.49 -11.15 12.57
C GLN A 72 -7.22 -10.96 11.74
N ILE A 73 -6.14 -10.50 12.38
CA ILE A 73 -4.85 -10.30 11.73
C ILE A 73 -4.21 -11.64 11.32
N ALA A 74 -4.27 -12.65 12.19
CA ALA A 74 -3.73 -13.98 11.88
C ALA A 74 -4.42 -14.63 10.67
N ARG A 75 -5.75 -14.44 10.51
CA ARG A 75 -6.48 -14.92 9.33
C ARG A 75 -6.00 -14.30 8.03
N ILE A 76 -5.76 -12.97 8.01
CA ILE A 76 -5.16 -12.33 6.83
C ILE A 76 -3.79 -12.91 6.52
N MET A 77 -2.93 -13.01 7.53
CA MET A 77 -1.58 -13.55 7.31
C MET A 77 -1.63 -14.99 6.79
N ALA A 78 -2.52 -15.81 7.33
CA ALA A 78 -2.74 -17.19 6.86
C ALA A 78 -3.27 -17.24 5.42
N LEU A 79 -4.24 -16.38 5.07
CA LEU A 79 -4.76 -16.30 3.69
C LEU A 79 -3.68 -15.85 2.71
N PHE A 80 -2.86 -14.87 3.08
CA PHE A 80 -1.76 -14.40 2.23
C PHE A 80 -0.70 -15.48 2.05
N GLY A 81 -0.39 -16.24 3.10
CA GLY A 81 0.48 -17.41 3.02
C GLY A 81 -0.10 -18.52 2.13
N LEU A 82 -1.38 -18.86 2.31
CA LEU A 82 -2.07 -19.91 1.55
C LEU A 82 -2.15 -19.58 0.05
N LEU A 83 -2.46 -18.32 -0.28
CA LEU A 83 -2.56 -17.83 -1.65
C LEU A 83 -1.19 -17.47 -2.25
N SER A 84 -0.09 -17.72 -1.53
CA SER A 84 1.27 -17.38 -1.95
C SER A 84 1.41 -15.91 -2.41
N VAL A 85 0.71 -15.00 -1.72
CA VAL A 85 0.78 -13.57 -2.03
C VAL A 85 2.20 -13.07 -1.74
N PRO A 86 2.93 -12.53 -2.72
CA PRO A 86 4.31 -12.12 -2.54
C PRO A 86 4.37 -10.87 -1.65
N SER A 87 4.52 -11.11 -0.34
CA SER A 87 4.58 -10.07 0.69
C SER A 87 5.98 -10.00 1.30
N LYS A 88 6.55 -8.78 1.38
CA LYS A 88 7.79 -8.54 2.11
C LYS A 88 7.48 -8.46 3.60
N TRP A 89 7.38 -9.61 4.28
CA TRP A 89 7.01 -9.70 5.70
C TRP A 89 7.91 -8.87 6.63
N ALA A 90 9.19 -8.71 6.30
CA ALA A 90 10.10 -7.83 7.04
C ALA A 90 9.67 -6.34 7.06
N LYS A 91 8.80 -5.92 6.13
CA LYS A 91 8.21 -4.57 6.09
C LYS A 91 6.88 -4.48 6.85
N ALA A 92 6.28 -5.60 7.22
CA ALA A 92 5.04 -5.60 7.98
C ALA A 92 5.30 -5.06 9.39
N LYS A 93 4.62 -3.97 9.74
CA LYS A 93 4.67 -3.36 11.07
C LYS A 93 3.29 -3.50 11.72
N GLY A 94 3.29 -3.75 13.03
CA GLY A 94 2.07 -3.82 13.82
C GLY A 94 2.20 -3.04 15.12
N GLY A 95 1.10 -2.92 15.86
CA GLY A 95 1.04 -2.24 17.15
C GLY A 95 0.01 -1.11 17.17
N PHE A 96 0.02 -0.34 18.25
CA PHE A 96 -0.89 0.80 18.46
C PHE A 96 -0.39 2.10 17.82
N LYS A 97 0.82 2.11 17.28
CA LYS A 97 1.39 3.23 16.52
C LYS A 97 1.77 2.72 15.14
N THR A 98 1.15 3.27 14.08
CA THR A 98 1.36 2.80 12.70
C THR A 98 1.51 3.97 11.75
N GLU A 99 2.44 3.86 10.81
CA GLU A 99 2.60 4.80 9.71
C GLU A 99 1.93 4.26 8.45
N PHE A 100 1.26 5.13 7.70
CA PHE A 100 0.65 4.78 6.42
C PHE A 100 0.68 5.97 5.47
N VAL A 101 1.35 5.84 4.32
CA VAL A 101 1.43 6.86 3.26
C VAL A 101 1.84 8.25 3.80
N GLY A 102 2.78 8.29 4.75
CA GLY A 102 3.26 9.54 5.35
C GLY A 102 2.39 10.10 6.48
N TYR A 103 1.29 9.45 6.81
CA TYR A 103 0.51 9.69 8.03
C TYR A 103 0.98 8.80 9.17
N LEU A 104 0.82 9.31 10.39
CA LEU A 104 1.07 8.60 11.63
C LEU A 104 -0.24 8.48 12.41
N PHE A 105 -0.60 7.26 12.79
CA PHE A 105 -1.77 6.96 13.61
C PHE A 105 -1.34 6.39 14.96
N VAL A 106 -1.95 6.90 16.02
CA VAL A 106 -1.74 6.51 17.42
C VAL A 106 -3.09 6.06 17.98
N TRP A 107 -3.35 4.76 17.87
CA TRP A 107 -4.68 4.14 18.03
C TRP A 107 -5.18 4.11 19.47
N ASP A 108 -4.28 4.06 20.45
CA ASP A 108 -4.61 4.12 21.89
C ASP A 108 -5.14 5.49 22.30
N LYS A 109 -4.66 6.56 21.64
CA LYS A 109 -5.08 7.94 21.89
C LYS A 109 -6.07 8.49 20.86
N LEU A 110 -6.40 7.68 19.85
CA LEU A 110 -7.22 8.08 18.70
C LEU A 110 -6.70 9.35 18.00
N LEU A 111 -5.37 9.48 17.90
CA LEU A 111 -4.72 10.60 17.24
C LEU A 111 -4.22 10.21 15.85
N GLY A 112 -4.27 11.15 14.92
CA GLY A 112 -3.75 11.00 13.57
C GLY A 112 -3.13 12.32 13.09
N GLY A 113 -2.03 12.22 12.36
CA GLY A 113 -1.33 13.39 11.83
C GLY A 113 -0.32 13.02 10.74
N LEU A 114 0.48 13.99 10.31
CA LEU A 114 1.61 13.74 9.41
C LEU A 114 2.79 13.19 10.19
N THR A 115 3.58 12.33 9.54
CA THR A 115 4.92 12.00 10.02
C THR A 115 5.83 13.24 9.93
N ASP A 116 6.81 13.37 10.83
CA ASP A 116 7.77 14.49 10.82
C ASP A 116 8.45 14.64 9.45
N ARG A 117 8.78 13.51 8.81
CA ARG A 117 9.34 13.48 7.45
C ARG A 117 8.39 14.06 6.41
N ARG A 118 7.10 13.77 6.49
CA ARG A 118 6.11 14.29 5.54
C ARG A 118 5.77 15.75 5.82
N ALA A 119 5.72 16.14 7.09
CA ALA A 119 5.51 17.53 7.50
C ALA A 119 6.66 18.44 7.04
N SER A 120 7.91 18.04 7.31
CA SER A 120 9.11 18.78 6.86
C SER A 120 9.19 18.87 5.33
N TRP A 121 8.91 17.77 4.63
CA TRP A 121 8.84 17.79 3.16
C TRP A 121 7.77 18.77 2.64
N LEU A 122 6.59 18.79 3.26
CA LEU A 122 5.50 19.67 2.85
C LEU A 122 5.83 21.15 3.09
N ALA A 123 6.44 21.47 4.24
CA ALA A 123 6.90 22.82 4.54
C ALA A 123 7.92 23.32 3.51
N ALA A 124 8.97 22.52 3.27
CA ALA A 124 9.99 22.85 2.27
C ALA A 124 9.43 22.95 0.84
N TRP A 125 8.45 22.13 0.50
CA TRP A 125 7.78 22.22 -0.80
C TRP A 125 6.96 23.53 -0.91
N ALA A 126 6.22 23.90 0.14
CA ALA A 126 5.43 25.12 0.15
C ALA A 126 6.31 26.38 0.01
N GLU A 127 7.42 26.43 0.75
CA GLU A 127 8.43 27.51 0.64
C GLU A 127 8.94 27.65 -0.80
N ARG A 128 9.35 26.53 -1.42
CA ARG A 128 9.84 26.53 -2.81
C ARG A 128 8.82 27.04 -3.82
N ILE A 129 7.53 26.72 -3.64
CA ILE A 129 6.47 27.17 -4.55
C ILE A 129 6.16 28.66 -4.32
N ALA A 130 6.18 29.12 -3.07
CA ALA A 130 5.99 30.53 -2.74
C ALA A 130 7.10 31.41 -3.34
N ASP A 131 8.35 30.96 -3.25
CA ASP A 131 9.50 31.64 -3.86
C ASP A 131 9.39 31.68 -5.40
N ALA A 132 8.98 30.57 -6.01
CA ALA A 132 8.84 30.47 -7.47
C ALA A 132 7.68 31.32 -8.02
N GLY A 133 6.61 31.54 -7.24
CA GLY A 133 5.48 32.39 -7.63
C GLY A 133 5.69 33.89 -7.36
N SER A 134 6.76 34.25 -6.65
CA SER A 134 7.13 35.63 -6.35
C SER A 134 8.11 36.23 -7.37
N ALA A 135 8.50 35.47 -8.40
CA ALA A 135 9.35 35.86 -9.52
C ALA A 135 8.52 36.06 -10.81
#